data_AF-K0DJI0-F1
#
_entry.id   AF-K0DJI0-F1
#
_cell.length_a   1.000
_cell.length_b   1.000
_cell.length_c   1.000
_cell.angle_alpha   90.00
_cell.angle_beta   90.00
_cell.angle_gamma   90.00
#
_symmetry.space_group_name_H-M   'P 1'
#
loop_
_entity.id
_entity.type
_entity.pdbx_description
1 polymer ?
#
loop_
_entity_poly.entity_id
_entity_poly.type
_entity_poly.pdbx_seq_one_letter_code
_entity_poly.pdbx_strand_id
1 'polypeptide(L)'
;MINVDHAGESDIGRVAAEAQAILAESAVLKDVAFVPSHTHLVALLDGAKPQNFNQASDGDASKAWGVALMKQRSLVDAFGRELENAIEIHFVPASVAWLTRELAVPEADGGLAATQQEFEKIESVLGMLLSTLINRGWSIESLFMLYRLMLLPNPNGNDGATPYRFDTAFQAVCERLSASPKPYRITFAISNVSKPEQFPEQVGDIEFQPTPPDLGTNSSNYVKRYAKSGGGRLFASMTVPAQDGRIAGSIASDRIGQVLDVVRYDYERKNVQLADSFLVQKQDKHMLLRLPGTVPNPDSSLSAAQLDEFMRRLQDLVGSGTLSSDAKDRIYSAFRLYRIGADTPNFENKLVNWWTAVEFLIKGSGAGGGGIGAGVEQSLAPTVTLSYLPKHLLALRTVLIDLGIDLRDSAGQQIELKSVGLARFYELLHEKAHRDQIERICSDRPFIWFRTTRFLGIALDCKKLAAALANHERRVRWHVQRIYRARCDIVHSAQRMVDATLLCANLEFYLKTVLSTFLEALHRHSTLRSPREFFDRQEYAYRQIVTDLKTDSAASLATMLANKDAVSAATA
;
A
#
# COMPACT_ATOMS: atom_id res chain seq x y z
N MET A 1 -8.95 5.12 -18.96
CA MET A 1 -9.13 3.64 -19.01
C MET A 1 -8.23 3.02 -20.08
N ILE A 2 -7.59 1.89 -19.76
CA ILE A 2 -6.39 1.29 -20.40
C ILE A 2 -6.63 0.77 -21.82
N ASN A 3 -5.61 0.89 -22.67
CA ASN A 3 -5.55 0.27 -23.99
C ASN A 3 -5.77 -1.26 -23.89
N VAL A 4 -6.93 -1.75 -24.35
CA VAL A 4 -7.43 -3.12 -24.15
C VAL A 4 -6.73 -4.14 -25.06
N ASP A 5 -5.74 -3.72 -25.86
CA ASP A 5 -5.11 -4.55 -26.91
C ASP A 5 -4.48 -5.85 -26.37
N HIS A 6 -4.25 -5.96 -25.06
CA HIS A 6 -3.70 -7.15 -24.40
C HIS A 6 -4.58 -7.77 -23.31
N ALA A 7 -5.75 -7.20 -23.01
CA ALA A 7 -6.63 -7.69 -21.95
C ALA A 7 -7.66 -8.69 -22.49
N GLY A 8 -7.67 -9.92 -21.95
CA GLY A 8 -8.69 -10.92 -22.30
C GLY A 8 -10.03 -10.63 -21.64
N GLU A 9 -11.10 -11.34 -22.02
CA GLU A 9 -12.43 -11.10 -21.45
C GLU A 9 -12.48 -11.38 -19.95
N SER A 10 -11.67 -12.33 -19.45
CA SER A 10 -11.55 -12.57 -18.01
C SER A 10 -10.98 -11.36 -17.27
N ASP A 11 -9.97 -10.69 -17.84
CA ASP A 11 -9.37 -9.49 -17.24
C ASP A 11 -10.36 -8.33 -17.20
N ILE A 12 -11.10 -8.14 -18.29
CA ILE A 12 -12.16 -7.11 -18.39
C ILE A 12 -13.20 -7.32 -17.30
N GLY A 13 -13.72 -8.55 -17.15
CA GLY A 13 -14.73 -8.84 -16.12
C GLY A 13 -14.21 -8.71 -14.69
N ARG A 14 -12.93 -9.03 -14.44
CA ARG A 14 -12.28 -8.81 -13.14
C ARG A 14 -12.18 -7.33 -12.79
N VAL A 15 -11.72 -6.51 -13.74
CA VAL A 15 -11.64 -5.05 -13.57
C VAL A 15 -13.03 -4.45 -13.39
N ALA A 16 -14.03 -4.94 -14.13
CA ALA A 16 -15.41 -4.53 -13.97
C ALA A 16 -15.97 -4.85 -12.58
N ALA A 17 -15.70 -6.03 -12.05
CA ALA A 17 -16.13 -6.42 -10.70
C ALA A 17 -15.53 -5.51 -9.62
N GLU A 18 -14.24 -5.19 -9.75
CA GLU A 18 -13.57 -4.27 -8.84
C GLU A 18 -14.10 -2.83 -8.98
N ALA A 19 -14.24 -2.32 -10.21
CA ALA A 19 -14.76 -0.99 -10.48
C ALA A 19 -16.20 -0.84 -9.95
N GLN A 20 -17.07 -1.82 -10.20
CA GLN A 20 -18.45 -1.81 -9.70
C GLN A 20 -18.50 -1.71 -8.18
N ALA A 21 -17.65 -2.47 -7.46
CA ALA A 21 -17.58 -2.39 -6.00
C ALA A 21 -17.14 -1.00 -5.50
N ILE A 22 -16.09 -0.44 -6.08
CA ILE A 22 -15.56 0.87 -5.69
C ILE A 22 -16.57 1.99 -5.99
N LEU A 23 -17.18 1.97 -7.18
CA LEU A 23 -18.11 3.00 -7.62
C LEU A 23 -19.42 2.96 -6.84
N ALA A 24 -19.89 1.77 -6.43
CA ALA A 24 -21.11 1.62 -5.65
C ALA A 24 -20.96 2.11 -4.19
N GLU A 25 -19.77 1.96 -3.60
CA GLU A 25 -19.50 2.34 -2.20
C GLU A 25 -19.28 3.86 -2.02
N SER A 26 -19.03 4.61 -3.09
CA SER A 26 -18.67 6.03 -2.98
C SER A 26 -19.85 6.94 -2.64
N ALA A 27 -19.78 7.63 -1.51
CA ALA A 27 -20.72 8.69 -1.15
C ALA A 27 -20.54 9.96 -2.01
N VAL A 28 -19.30 10.27 -2.41
CA VAL A 28 -18.95 11.50 -3.14
C VAL A 28 -19.40 11.44 -4.60
N LEU A 29 -19.30 10.27 -5.25
CA LEU A 29 -19.69 10.12 -6.67
C LEU A 29 -21.21 10.21 -6.91
N LYS A 30 -22.02 10.36 -5.85
CA LYS A 30 -23.45 10.65 -5.96
C LYS A 30 -23.75 12.14 -6.16
N ASP A 31 -22.73 13.00 -6.09
CA ASP A 31 -22.85 14.42 -6.37
C ASP A 31 -23.20 14.68 -7.85
N VAL A 32 -23.96 15.75 -8.10
CA VAL A 32 -24.46 16.15 -9.44
C VAL A 32 -23.34 16.25 -10.49
N ALA A 33 -22.11 16.58 -10.06
CA ALA A 33 -20.96 16.66 -10.96
C ALA A 33 -20.56 15.32 -11.58
N PHE A 34 -20.92 14.18 -10.98
CA PHE A 34 -20.56 12.85 -11.46
C PHE A 34 -21.76 12.05 -11.97
N VAL A 35 -22.98 12.36 -11.49
CA VAL A 35 -24.20 11.57 -11.72
C VAL A 35 -24.39 11.13 -13.18
N PRO A 36 -24.22 11.98 -14.21
CA PRO A 36 -24.43 11.55 -15.59
C PRO A 36 -23.55 10.35 -15.98
N SER A 37 -22.24 10.46 -15.81
CA SER A 37 -21.29 9.41 -16.23
C SER A 37 -21.21 8.27 -15.22
N HIS A 38 -21.26 8.56 -13.92
CA HIS A 38 -21.25 7.55 -12.85
C HIS A 38 -22.46 6.62 -12.93
N THR A 39 -23.67 7.18 -13.01
CA THR A 39 -24.90 6.38 -13.00
C THR A 39 -24.97 5.48 -14.23
N HIS A 40 -24.66 6.02 -15.41
CA HIS A 40 -24.66 5.23 -16.65
C HIS A 40 -23.59 4.14 -16.63
N LEU A 41 -22.37 4.44 -16.18
CA LEU A 41 -21.32 3.44 -16.09
C LEU A 41 -21.69 2.32 -15.10
N VAL A 42 -22.19 2.65 -13.92
CA VAL A 42 -22.64 1.65 -12.93
C VAL A 42 -23.77 0.79 -13.51
N ALA A 43 -24.74 1.39 -14.19
CA ALA A 43 -25.83 0.65 -14.83
C ALA A 43 -25.34 -0.33 -15.91
N LEU A 44 -24.32 0.05 -16.70
CA LEU A 44 -23.70 -0.86 -17.68
C LEU A 44 -22.96 -2.01 -16.99
N LEU A 45 -22.18 -1.71 -15.95
CA LEU A 45 -21.45 -2.71 -15.19
C LEU A 45 -22.41 -3.72 -14.54
N ASP A 46 -23.46 -3.23 -13.86
CA ASP A 46 -24.47 -4.06 -13.21
C ASP A 46 -25.30 -4.86 -14.22
N GLY A 47 -25.70 -4.24 -15.33
CA GLY A 47 -26.46 -4.91 -16.40
C GLY A 47 -25.68 -6.02 -17.10
N ALA A 48 -24.36 -5.92 -17.15
CA ALA A 48 -23.48 -6.95 -17.70
C ALA A 48 -23.08 -8.04 -16.68
N LYS A 49 -23.42 -7.86 -15.40
CA LYS A 49 -23.03 -8.79 -14.32
C LYS A 49 -23.77 -10.13 -14.46
N PRO A 50 -23.07 -11.27 -14.48
CA PRO A 50 -23.71 -12.59 -14.56
C PRO A 50 -24.63 -12.85 -13.36
N GLN A 51 -25.82 -13.39 -13.59
CA GLN A 51 -26.79 -13.70 -12.52
C GLN A 51 -26.24 -14.71 -11.48
N ASN A 52 -25.37 -15.63 -11.92
CA ASN A 52 -24.75 -16.64 -11.06
C ASN A 52 -23.33 -16.25 -10.60
N PHE A 53 -22.99 -14.96 -10.57
CA PHE A 53 -21.63 -14.50 -10.26
C PHE A 53 -21.10 -15.05 -8.91
N ASN A 54 -21.96 -15.18 -7.90
CA ASN A 54 -21.59 -15.70 -6.59
C ASN A 54 -21.58 -17.24 -6.47
N GLN A 55 -22.01 -17.96 -7.52
CA GLN A 55 -22.14 -19.42 -7.54
C GLN A 55 -21.22 -20.10 -8.57
N ALA A 56 -20.76 -19.37 -9.59
CA ALA A 56 -19.82 -19.84 -10.59
C ALA A 56 -18.37 -19.78 -10.06
N SER A 57 -17.46 -20.51 -10.73
CA SER A 57 -16.03 -20.32 -10.49
C SER A 57 -15.64 -18.88 -10.83
N ASP A 58 -14.79 -18.24 -10.02
CA ASP A 58 -14.41 -16.82 -10.20
C ASP A 58 -13.88 -16.53 -11.62
N GLY A 59 -13.24 -17.52 -12.27
CA GLY A 59 -12.74 -17.43 -13.64
C GLY A 59 -13.85 -17.35 -14.69
N ASP A 60 -14.86 -18.22 -14.60
CA ASP A 60 -15.97 -18.29 -15.56
C ASP A 60 -16.91 -17.09 -15.41
N ALA A 61 -17.19 -16.70 -14.16
CA ALA A 61 -18.00 -15.53 -13.84
C ALA A 61 -17.36 -14.26 -14.41
N SER A 62 -16.06 -14.08 -14.20
CA SER A 62 -15.31 -12.95 -14.73
C SER A 62 -15.32 -12.96 -16.27
N LYS A 63 -15.06 -14.09 -16.91
CA LYS A 63 -15.07 -14.19 -18.37
C LYS A 63 -16.44 -13.83 -18.95
N ALA A 64 -17.53 -14.35 -18.38
CA ALA A 64 -18.88 -14.05 -18.82
C ALA A 64 -19.21 -12.55 -18.71
N TRP A 65 -18.81 -11.91 -17.60
CA TRP A 65 -18.99 -10.47 -17.40
C TRP A 65 -18.23 -9.66 -18.47
N GLY A 66 -16.97 -10.00 -18.73
CA GLY A 66 -16.18 -9.31 -19.75
C GLY A 66 -16.74 -9.49 -21.17
N VAL A 67 -17.21 -10.68 -21.53
CA VAL A 67 -17.89 -10.93 -22.81
C VAL A 67 -19.13 -10.04 -22.96
N ALA A 68 -19.92 -9.90 -21.88
CA ALA A 68 -21.10 -9.04 -21.89
C ALA A 68 -20.72 -7.56 -22.08
N LEU A 69 -19.69 -7.08 -21.37
CA LEU A 69 -19.22 -5.70 -21.47
C LEU A 69 -18.61 -5.38 -22.85
N MET A 70 -17.97 -6.34 -23.49
CA MET A 70 -17.41 -6.16 -24.83
C MET A 70 -18.49 -5.80 -25.88
N LYS A 71 -19.74 -6.25 -25.68
CA LYS A 71 -20.87 -5.86 -26.53
C LYS A 71 -21.24 -4.38 -26.40
N GLN A 72 -20.87 -3.74 -25.29
CA GLN A 72 -21.15 -2.34 -24.96
C GLN A 72 -19.85 -1.52 -24.83
N ARG A 73 -18.73 -2.00 -25.41
CA ARG A 73 -17.40 -1.43 -25.22
C ARG A 73 -17.34 0.08 -25.49
N SER A 74 -18.00 0.55 -26.55
CA SER A 74 -18.01 1.98 -26.90
C SER A 74 -18.65 2.85 -25.82
N LEU A 75 -19.73 2.37 -25.19
CA LEU A 75 -20.43 3.08 -24.11
C LEU A 75 -19.63 3.02 -22.81
N VAL A 76 -19.07 1.85 -22.48
CA VAL A 76 -18.20 1.69 -21.30
C VAL A 76 -17.00 2.63 -21.38
N ASP A 77 -16.36 2.71 -22.56
CA ASP A 77 -15.25 3.64 -22.79
C ASP A 77 -15.68 5.11 -22.71
N ALA A 78 -16.80 5.47 -23.35
CA ALA A 78 -17.31 6.84 -23.32
C ALA A 78 -17.61 7.34 -21.90
N PHE A 79 -18.45 6.60 -21.16
CA PHE A 79 -18.79 6.98 -19.78
C PHE A 79 -17.60 6.83 -18.83
N GLY A 80 -16.70 5.89 -19.09
CA GLY A 80 -15.44 5.75 -18.37
C GLY A 80 -14.57 7.00 -18.50
N ARG A 81 -14.35 7.51 -19.71
CA ARG A 81 -13.57 8.74 -19.97
C ARG A 81 -14.26 9.98 -19.40
N GLU A 82 -15.58 10.08 -19.51
CA GLU A 82 -16.34 11.20 -18.92
C GLU A 82 -16.24 11.20 -17.40
N LEU A 83 -16.36 10.03 -16.75
CA LEU A 83 -16.22 9.91 -15.31
C LEU A 83 -14.78 10.18 -14.85
N GLU A 84 -13.78 9.69 -15.58
CA GLU A 84 -12.36 9.97 -15.32
C GLU A 84 -12.08 11.47 -15.32
N ASN A 85 -12.54 12.18 -16.37
CA ASN A 85 -12.45 13.64 -16.45
C ASN A 85 -13.20 14.35 -15.30
N ALA A 86 -14.41 13.91 -14.97
CA ALA A 86 -15.17 14.47 -13.86
C ALA A 86 -14.44 14.27 -12.51
N ILE A 87 -13.86 13.09 -12.28
CA ILE A 87 -13.06 12.78 -11.09
C ILE A 87 -11.83 13.68 -11.00
N GLU A 88 -11.12 13.93 -12.12
CA GLU A 88 -9.96 14.83 -12.14
C GLU A 88 -10.33 16.27 -11.77
N ILE A 89 -11.48 16.76 -12.22
CA ILE A 89 -11.85 18.16 -11.99
C ILE A 89 -12.51 18.32 -10.61
N HIS A 90 -13.44 17.44 -10.24
CA HIS A 90 -14.40 17.71 -9.17
C HIS A 90 -14.20 16.87 -7.90
N PHE A 91 -13.48 15.74 -7.94
CA PHE A 91 -13.48 14.79 -6.81
C PHE A 91 -12.90 15.35 -5.51
N VAL A 92 -11.76 16.04 -5.58
CA VAL A 92 -11.13 16.66 -4.39
C VAL A 92 -12.03 17.76 -3.81
N PRO A 93 -12.52 18.75 -4.58
CA PRO A 93 -13.47 19.74 -4.07
C PRO A 93 -14.75 19.14 -3.49
N ALA A 94 -15.35 18.14 -4.17
CA ALA A 94 -16.57 17.49 -3.70
C ALA A 94 -16.34 16.73 -2.38
N SER A 95 -15.20 16.05 -2.24
CA SER A 95 -14.82 15.38 -0.99
C SER A 95 -14.62 16.36 0.15
N VAL A 96 -13.96 17.50 -0.11
CA VAL A 96 -13.76 18.58 0.86
C VAL A 96 -15.10 19.18 1.30
N ALA A 97 -16.00 19.48 0.36
CA ALA A 97 -17.32 20.03 0.65
C ALA A 97 -18.16 19.03 1.46
N TRP A 98 -18.12 17.76 1.10
CA TRP A 98 -18.78 16.69 1.85
C TRP A 98 -18.25 16.60 3.28
N LEU A 99 -16.92 16.52 3.48
CA LEU A 99 -16.31 16.44 4.80
C LEU A 99 -16.62 17.68 5.66
N THR A 100 -16.55 18.87 5.07
CA THR A 100 -16.84 20.13 5.77
C THR A 100 -18.28 20.14 6.29
N ARG A 101 -19.25 19.67 5.49
CA ARG A 101 -20.64 19.55 5.90
C ARG A 101 -20.83 18.54 7.01
N GLU A 102 -20.26 17.34 6.87
CA GLU A 102 -20.42 16.27 7.87
C GLU A 102 -19.78 16.62 9.20
N LEU A 103 -18.61 17.28 9.19
CA LEU A 103 -17.90 17.71 10.40
C LEU A 103 -18.56 18.92 11.10
N ALA A 104 -19.50 19.61 10.44
CA ALA A 104 -20.26 20.71 11.02
C ALA A 104 -21.54 20.24 11.74
N VAL A 105 -21.93 18.97 11.58
CA VAL A 105 -23.09 18.40 12.27
C VAL A 105 -22.75 18.25 13.76
N PRO A 106 -23.60 18.75 14.69
CA PRO A 106 -23.39 18.54 16.11
C PRO A 106 -23.31 17.04 16.45
N GLU A 107 -22.50 16.70 17.45
CA GLU A 107 -22.40 15.32 17.93
C GLU A 107 -23.78 14.79 18.34
N ALA A 108 -24.10 13.57 17.92
CA ALA A 108 -25.39 12.95 18.20
C ALA A 108 -25.57 12.73 19.72
N ASP A 109 -26.78 12.97 20.21
CA ASP A 109 -27.18 12.57 21.56
C ASP A 109 -27.07 11.03 21.68
N GLY A 110 -26.17 10.54 22.53
CA GLY A 110 -25.95 9.09 22.71
C GLY A 110 -24.48 8.64 22.75
N GLY A 111 -23.52 9.55 22.63
CA GLY A 111 -22.09 9.26 22.74
C GLY A 111 -21.53 8.49 21.53
N LEU A 112 -20.32 7.93 21.68
CA LEU A 112 -19.55 7.36 20.54
C LEU A 112 -20.29 6.25 19.76
N ALA A 113 -21.13 5.46 20.43
CA ALA A 113 -21.91 4.40 19.79
C ALA A 113 -22.93 4.95 18.78
N ALA A 114 -23.53 6.11 19.06
CA ALA A 114 -24.49 6.74 18.18
C ALA A 114 -23.82 7.33 16.92
N THR A 115 -22.52 7.64 16.97
CA THR A 115 -21.75 8.28 15.88
C THR A 115 -20.95 7.27 15.03
N GLN A 116 -21.06 5.97 15.31
CA GLN A 116 -20.24 4.95 14.65
C GLN A 116 -20.44 4.93 13.12
N GLN A 117 -21.68 5.11 12.65
CA GLN A 117 -21.98 5.09 11.22
C GLN A 117 -21.38 6.30 10.49
N GLU A 118 -21.34 7.45 11.14
CA GLU A 118 -20.73 8.68 10.63
C GLU A 118 -19.21 8.49 10.50
N PHE A 119 -18.56 7.90 11.51
CA PHE A 119 -17.13 7.58 11.44
C PHE A 119 -16.78 6.65 10.27
N GLU A 120 -17.61 5.65 9.99
CA GLU A 120 -17.41 4.75 8.82
C GLU A 120 -17.50 5.52 7.50
N LYS A 121 -18.46 6.45 7.36
CA LYS A 121 -18.59 7.29 6.17
C LYS A 121 -17.39 8.22 6.00
N ILE A 122 -16.96 8.88 7.09
CA ILE A 122 -15.79 9.77 7.09
C ILE A 122 -14.52 9.00 6.69
N GLU A 123 -14.29 7.83 7.27
CA GLU A 123 -13.14 6.98 6.94
C GLU A 123 -13.16 6.56 5.46
N SER A 124 -14.33 6.18 4.93
CA SER A 124 -14.51 5.82 3.52
C SER A 124 -14.16 6.98 2.58
N VAL A 125 -14.71 8.18 2.84
CA VAL A 125 -14.44 9.37 2.02
C VAL A 125 -12.97 9.80 2.11
N LEU A 126 -12.37 9.81 3.31
CA LEU A 126 -10.95 10.11 3.48
C LEU A 126 -10.05 9.09 2.77
N GLY A 127 -10.40 7.80 2.82
CA GLY A 127 -9.64 6.74 2.13
C GLY A 127 -9.64 6.93 0.61
N MET A 128 -10.79 7.24 0.02
CA MET A 128 -10.90 7.56 -1.41
C MET A 128 -10.16 8.86 -1.75
N LEU A 129 -10.31 9.92 -0.95
CA LEU A 129 -9.63 11.19 -1.14
C LEU A 129 -8.10 11.02 -1.14
N LEU A 130 -7.55 10.30 -0.16
CA LEU A 130 -6.12 9.99 -0.10
C LEU A 130 -5.65 9.20 -1.32
N SER A 131 -6.44 8.19 -1.75
CA SER A 131 -6.14 7.41 -2.95
C SER A 131 -6.11 8.29 -4.21
N THR A 132 -7.07 9.20 -4.35
CA THR A 132 -7.11 10.17 -5.46
C THR A 132 -5.95 11.17 -5.41
N LEU A 133 -5.58 11.66 -4.22
CA LEU A 133 -4.46 12.58 -4.08
C LEU A 133 -3.14 11.90 -4.46
N ILE A 134 -2.93 10.66 -4.01
CA ILE A 134 -1.73 9.87 -4.39
C ILE A 134 -1.69 9.68 -5.91
N ASN A 135 -2.82 9.29 -6.53
CA ASN A 135 -2.93 9.18 -7.99
C ASN A 135 -2.64 10.49 -8.74
N ARG A 136 -2.86 11.65 -8.11
CA ARG A 136 -2.50 12.97 -8.65
C ARG A 136 -1.03 13.37 -8.39
N GLY A 137 -0.22 12.45 -7.89
CA GLY A 137 1.21 12.62 -7.63
C GLY A 137 1.57 13.04 -6.20
N TRP A 138 0.61 13.24 -5.30
CA TRP A 138 0.93 13.60 -3.92
C TRP A 138 1.69 12.47 -3.23
N SER A 139 2.88 12.76 -2.70
CA SER A 139 3.62 11.78 -1.91
C SER A 139 2.98 11.62 -0.52
N ILE A 140 3.11 10.42 0.06
CA ILE A 140 2.65 10.13 1.43
C ILE A 140 3.33 11.08 2.42
N GLU A 141 4.61 11.40 2.24
CA GLU A 141 5.34 12.35 3.08
C GLU A 141 4.73 13.75 2.99
N SER A 142 4.35 14.22 1.80
CA SER A 142 3.68 15.52 1.66
C SER A 142 2.32 15.54 2.36
N LEU A 143 1.51 14.49 2.19
CA LEU A 143 0.22 14.37 2.88
C LEU A 143 0.38 14.29 4.40
N PHE A 144 1.35 13.51 4.88
CA PHE A 144 1.68 13.40 6.30
C PHE A 144 2.17 14.74 6.87
N MET A 145 2.94 15.52 6.11
CA MET A 145 3.37 16.85 6.53
C MET A 145 2.22 17.84 6.63
N LEU A 146 1.20 17.75 5.77
CA LEU A 146 -0.03 18.55 5.93
C LEU A 146 -0.74 18.18 7.22
N TYR A 147 -0.94 16.89 7.48
CA TYR A 147 -1.51 16.42 8.75
C TYR A 147 -0.71 16.91 9.96
N ARG A 148 0.60 16.69 9.96
CA ARG A 148 1.46 16.95 11.13
C ARG A 148 1.69 18.44 11.40
N LEU A 149 1.85 19.26 10.36
CA LEU A 149 2.20 20.68 10.51
C LEU A 149 0.99 21.62 10.48
N MET A 150 -0.12 21.23 9.86
CA MET A 150 -1.29 22.11 9.72
C MET A 150 -2.48 21.64 10.53
N LEU A 151 -2.75 20.33 10.56
CA LEU A 151 -3.95 19.81 11.22
C LEU A 151 -3.78 19.59 12.71
N LEU A 152 -2.57 19.26 13.20
CA LEU A 152 -2.35 19.04 14.63
C LEU A 152 -1.99 20.34 15.36
N PRO A 153 -2.39 20.48 16.65
CA PRO A 153 -1.96 21.60 17.47
C PRO A 153 -0.44 21.62 17.58
N ASN A 154 0.16 22.82 17.52
CA ASN A 154 1.60 22.96 17.71
C ASN A 154 1.96 22.68 19.18
N PRO A 155 2.70 21.61 19.49
CA PRO A 155 3.03 21.27 20.87
C PRO A 155 3.96 22.30 21.53
N ASN A 156 4.62 23.16 20.74
CA ASN A 156 5.53 24.21 21.22
C ASN A 156 4.94 25.62 21.05
N GLY A 157 3.61 25.76 20.99
CA GLY A 157 2.99 27.08 20.93
C GLY A 157 3.28 27.88 22.20
N ASN A 158 3.83 29.09 22.06
CA ASN A 158 4.03 30.00 23.19
C ASN A 158 2.67 30.32 23.86
N ASP A 159 2.68 30.57 25.17
CA ASP A 159 1.53 30.94 26.03
C ASP A 159 0.76 32.23 25.64
N GLY A 160 0.99 32.77 24.44
CA GLY A 160 0.24 33.89 23.84
C GLY A 160 -0.22 33.66 22.41
N ALA A 161 -0.09 32.44 21.87
CA ALA A 161 -0.58 32.10 20.54
C ALA A 161 -2.11 31.91 20.54
N THR A 162 -2.75 32.21 19.41
CA THR A 162 -4.18 31.98 19.20
C THR A 162 -4.55 30.54 19.58
N PRO A 163 -5.63 30.31 20.34
CA PRO A 163 -6.07 28.97 20.69
C PRO A 163 -6.23 28.12 19.43
N TYR A 164 -5.76 26.88 19.50
CA TYR A 164 -5.91 25.93 18.39
C TYR A 164 -7.39 25.71 18.07
N ARG A 165 -7.71 25.77 16.77
CA ARG A 165 -9.06 25.61 16.23
C ARG A 165 -9.03 24.63 15.07
N PHE A 166 -9.63 23.45 15.28
CA PHE A 166 -9.62 22.37 14.28
C PHE A 166 -10.30 22.78 12.98
N ASP A 167 -11.43 23.49 13.04
CA ASP A 167 -12.15 23.97 11.86
C ASP A 167 -11.28 24.87 10.96
N THR A 168 -10.55 25.81 11.57
CA THR A 168 -9.62 26.70 10.86
C THR A 168 -8.43 25.93 10.28
N ALA A 169 -7.86 25.02 11.06
CA ALA A 169 -6.75 24.16 10.63
C ALA A 169 -7.15 23.24 9.46
N PHE A 170 -8.32 22.62 9.56
CA PHE A 170 -8.89 21.75 8.53
C PHE A 170 -9.16 22.53 7.24
N GLN A 171 -9.78 23.71 7.34
CA GLN A 171 -10.00 24.58 6.18
C GLN A 171 -8.69 24.92 5.46
N ALA A 172 -7.63 25.28 6.20
CA ALA A 172 -6.33 25.57 5.61
C ALA A 172 -5.72 24.36 4.86
N VAL A 173 -5.91 23.14 5.38
CA VAL A 173 -5.51 21.91 4.68
C VAL A 173 -6.34 21.73 3.39
N CYS A 174 -7.66 21.89 3.47
CA CYS A 174 -8.56 21.77 2.33
C CYS A 174 -8.25 22.77 1.21
N GLU A 175 -7.94 24.02 1.55
CA GLU A 175 -7.49 25.05 0.62
C GLU A 175 -6.18 24.63 -0.07
N ARG A 176 -5.26 24.04 0.70
CA ARG A 176 -3.98 23.58 0.15
C ARG A 176 -4.13 22.40 -0.81
N LEU A 177 -5.03 21.46 -0.52
CA LEU A 177 -5.34 20.31 -1.37
C LEU A 177 -6.05 20.70 -2.66
N SER A 178 -6.85 21.77 -2.62
CA SER A 178 -7.64 22.27 -3.76
C SER A 178 -6.93 23.35 -4.58
N ALA A 179 -5.72 23.77 -4.16
CA ALA A 179 -4.98 24.83 -4.81
C ALA A 179 -4.57 24.46 -6.25
N SER A 180 -4.72 25.41 -7.17
CA SER A 180 -4.21 25.26 -8.53
C SER A 180 -2.68 25.07 -8.55
N PRO A 181 -2.14 24.30 -9.52
CA PRO A 181 -0.71 24.18 -9.70
C PRO A 181 -0.03 25.54 -9.85
N LYS A 182 1.13 25.72 -9.22
CA LYS A 182 1.97 26.92 -9.35
C LYS A 182 3.38 26.54 -9.82
N PRO A 183 4.13 27.46 -10.43
CA PRO A 183 5.48 27.16 -10.91
C PRO A 183 6.44 26.95 -9.72
N TYR A 184 7.20 25.86 -9.78
CA TYR A 184 8.31 25.55 -8.88
C TYR A 184 9.60 25.45 -9.69
N ARG A 185 10.62 26.23 -9.33
CA ARG A 185 11.96 26.06 -9.88
C ARG A 185 12.71 25.00 -9.07
N ILE A 186 13.06 23.91 -9.74
CA ILE A 186 13.66 22.70 -9.18
C ILE A 186 15.07 22.55 -9.74
N THR A 187 16.03 22.22 -8.89
CA THR A 187 17.41 21.94 -9.30
C THR A 187 17.90 20.62 -8.72
N PHE A 188 18.34 19.71 -9.59
CA PHE A 188 19.03 18.48 -9.23
C PHE A 188 20.53 18.61 -9.48
N ALA A 189 21.33 17.97 -8.63
CA ALA A 189 22.72 17.67 -8.91
C ALA A 189 22.84 16.34 -9.64
N ILE A 190 23.74 16.31 -10.60
CA ILE A 190 24.16 15.15 -11.37
C ILE A 190 25.64 14.95 -11.10
N SER A 191 26.04 13.73 -10.75
CA SER A 191 27.42 13.39 -10.40
C SER A 191 28.04 12.46 -11.45
N ASN A 192 29.37 12.39 -11.43
CA ASN A 192 30.19 11.56 -12.33
C ASN A 192 30.11 11.92 -13.82
N VAL A 193 29.83 13.19 -14.14
CA VAL A 193 29.91 13.70 -15.52
C VAL A 193 31.38 13.95 -15.87
N SER A 194 31.87 13.37 -16.96
CA SER A 194 33.28 13.40 -17.35
C SER A 194 33.73 14.79 -17.76
N LYS A 195 32.88 15.52 -18.49
CA LYS A 195 33.14 16.88 -18.97
C LYS A 195 31.90 17.76 -18.79
N PRO A 196 31.62 18.22 -17.55
CA PRO A 196 30.43 19.03 -17.27
C PRO A 196 30.32 20.28 -18.14
N GLU A 197 31.45 20.89 -18.51
CA GLU A 197 31.49 22.11 -19.32
C GLU A 197 31.21 21.89 -20.81
N GLN A 198 31.24 20.65 -21.28
CA GLN A 198 30.87 20.31 -22.67
C GLN A 198 29.42 19.84 -22.79
N PHE A 199 28.71 19.73 -21.67
CA PHE A 199 27.31 19.32 -21.64
C PHE A 199 26.44 20.43 -22.27
N PRO A 200 25.42 20.09 -23.08
CA PRO A 200 24.52 21.10 -23.64
C PRO A 200 23.89 21.95 -22.53
N GLU A 201 24.02 23.29 -22.63
CA GLU A 201 23.48 24.22 -21.62
C GLU A 201 21.95 24.13 -21.49
N GLN A 202 21.27 23.70 -22.56
CA GLN A 202 19.83 23.55 -22.58
C GLN A 202 19.39 22.35 -23.43
N VAL A 203 18.49 21.54 -22.88
CA VAL A 203 17.78 20.48 -23.62
C VAL A 203 16.29 20.60 -23.30
N GLY A 204 15.51 21.08 -24.27
CA GLY A 204 14.11 21.46 -24.04
C GLY A 204 13.99 22.54 -22.95
N ASP A 205 13.18 22.27 -21.92
CA ASP A 205 12.94 23.19 -20.79
C ASP A 205 13.94 22.98 -19.62
N ILE A 206 14.98 22.17 -19.81
CA ILE A 206 15.96 21.84 -18.77
C ILE A 206 17.26 22.58 -19.05
N GLU A 207 17.68 23.40 -18.09
CA GLU A 207 18.95 24.12 -18.07
C GLU A 207 20.01 23.27 -17.36
N PHE A 208 21.16 23.06 -17.97
CA PHE A 208 22.29 22.36 -17.37
C PHE A 208 23.47 23.32 -17.16
N GLN A 209 23.99 23.39 -15.94
CA GLN A 209 25.11 24.25 -15.61
C GLN A 209 26.16 23.52 -14.77
N PRO A 210 27.47 23.75 -15.00
CA PRO A 210 28.54 23.19 -14.16
C PRO A 210 28.59 23.88 -12.78
N THR A 211 28.05 25.10 -12.68
CA THR A 211 27.94 25.88 -11.45
C THR A 211 26.61 25.63 -10.74
N PRO A 212 26.60 25.61 -9.39
CA PRO A 212 25.35 25.53 -8.62
C PRO A 212 24.49 26.79 -8.81
N PRO A 213 23.17 26.70 -8.52
CA PRO A 213 22.30 27.87 -8.55
C PRO A 213 22.66 28.87 -7.44
N ASP A 214 22.38 30.15 -7.68
CA ASP A 214 22.53 31.22 -6.70
C ASP A 214 21.63 30.97 -5.48
N LEU A 215 22.24 30.65 -4.34
CA LEU A 215 21.50 30.32 -3.13
C LEU A 215 21.00 31.57 -2.40
N GLY A 216 19.70 31.60 -2.10
CA GLY A 216 19.12 32.62 -1.21
C GLY A 216 19.81 32.69 0.16
N THR A 217 19.91 33.89 0.73
CA THR A 217 20.67 34.20 1.95
C THR A 217 20.26 33.36 3.16
N ASN A 218 18.97 33.02 3.26
CA ASN A 218 18.38 32.25 4.37
C ASN A 218 18.44 30.72 4.15
N SER A 219 19.25 30.25 3.19
CA SER A 219 19.43 28.82 2.92
C SER A 219 20.22 28.13 4.04
N SER A 220 19.77 26.94 4.44
CA SER A 220 20.43 26.16 5.49
C SER A 220 21.82 25.65 5.09
N ASN A 221 22.63 25.26 6.07
CA ASN A 221 23.94 24.65 5.81
C ASN A 221 23.87 23.37 4.99
N TYR A 222 22.77 22.60 5.09
CA TYR A 222 22.54 21.40 4.27
C TYR A 222 22.40 21.75 2.78
N VAL A 223 21.66 22.83 2.47
CA VAL A 223 21.52 23.34 1.10
C VAL A 223 22.87 23.80 0.56
N LYS A 224 23.63 24.58 1.35
CA LYS A 224 24.97 25.05 0.95
C LYS A 224 25.94 23.89 0.69
N ARG A 225 25.84 22.81 1.47
CA ARG A 225 26.64 21.58 1.26
C ARG A 225 26.22 20.83 0.00
N TYR A 226 24.91 20.76 -0.27
CA TYR A 226 24.39 20.13 -1.49
C TYR A 226 24.87 20.87 -2.74
N ALA A 227 24.81 22.20 -2.74
CA ALA A 227 25.18 23.09 -3.85
C ALA A 227 26.69 23.40 -3.95
N LYS A 228 27.55 22.42 -3.66
CA LYS A 228 29.00 22.57 -3.87
C LYS A 228 29.39 22.22 -5.30
N SER A 229 30.15 23.11 -5.95
CA SER A 229 30.77 22.87 -7.26
C SER A 229 31.96 21.91 -7.19
N GLY A 230 32.38 21.40 -8.36
CA GLY A 230 33.57 20.57 -8.53
C GLY A 230 33.29 19.06 -8.58
N GLY A 231 34.31 18.29 -9.00
CA GLY A 231 34.28 16.81 -8.99
C GLY A 231 33.38 16.16 -10.05
N GLY A 232 33.26 16.74 -11.25
CA GLY A 232 32.42 16.18 -12.31
C GLY A 232 30.92 16.33 -12.02
N ARG A 233 30.54 17.38 -11.27
CA ARG A 233 29.15 17.70 -10.97
C ARG A 233 28.56 18.64 -12.02
N LEU A 234 27.30 18.41 -12.32
CA LEU A 234 26.46 19.22 -13.19
C LEU A 234 25.13 19.48 -12.45
N PHE A 235 24.50 20.61 -12.69
CA PHE A 235 23.23 20.98 -12.09
C PHE A 235 22.17 21.14 -13.16
N ALA A 236 21.10 20.37 -13.07
CA ALA A 236 19.96 20.42 -13.97
C ALA A 236 18.81 21.18 -13.30
N SER A 237 18.39 22.29 -13.90
CA SER A 237 17.34 23.15 -13.39
C SER A 237 16.17 23.25 -14.36
N MET A 238 14.95 23.26 -13.85
CA MET A 238 13.76 23.52 -14.67
C MET A 238 12.62 24.09 -13.83
N THR A 239 11.63 24.69 -14.49
CA THR A 239 10.41 25.16 -13.83
C THR A 239 9.25 24.20 -14.11
N VAL A 240 8.62 23.69 -13.06
CA VAL A 240 7.52 22.72 -13.16
C VAL A 240 6.27 23.26 -12.48
N PRO A 241 5.11 23.31 -13.16
CA PRO A 241 3.84 23.59 -12.52
C PRO A 241 3.39 22.37 -11.71
N ALA A 242 3.17 22.55 -10.41
CA ALA A 242 2.72 21.49 -9.51
C ALA A 242 1.93 22.04 -8.32
N GLN A 243 1.22 21.19 -7.59
CA GLN A 243 0.52 21.57 -6.36
C GLN A 243 1.52 21.79 -5.21
N ASP A 244 2.61 21.03 -5.18
CA ASP A 244 3.66 21.15 -4.17
C ASP A 244 5.08 20.93 -4.74
N GLY A 245 6.08 21.18 -3.89
CA GLY A 245 7.48 21.05 -4.28
C GLY A 245 7.95 19.61 -4.48
N ARG A 246 7.31 18.61 -3.87
CA ARG A 246 7.69 17.20 -4.04
C ARG A 246 7.15 16.64 -5.34
N ILE A 247 5.90 16.95 -5.69
CA ILE A 247 5.30 16.67 -7.00
C ILE A 247 6.17 17.28 -8.10
N ALA A 248 6.52 18.57 -7.97
CA ALA A 248 7.43 19.23 -8.90
C ALA A 248 8.80 18.51 -9.02
N GLY A 249 9.36 18.08 -7.89
CA GLY A 249 10.61 17.31 -7.84
C GLY A 249 10.53 15.98 -8.57
N SER A 250 9.47 15.20 -8.36
CA SER A 250 9.25 13.92 -9.06
C SER A 250 9.13 14.11 -10.57
N ILE A 251 8.30 15.07 -11.01
CA ILE A 251 8.13 15.40 -12.44
C ILE A 251 9.46 15.85 -13.06
N ALA A 252 10.23 16.69 -12.34
CA ALA A 252 11.53 17.16 -12.81
C ALA A 252 12.54 16.02 -12.92
N SER A 253 12.62 15.15 -11.90
CA SER A 253 13.48 13.96 -11.91
C SER A 253 13.16 13.05 -13.10
N ASP A 254 11.88 12.84 -13.38
CA ASP A 254 11.45 12.02 -14.51
C ASP A 254 11.93 12.57 -15.85
N ARG A 255 11.73 13.87 -16.08
CA ARG A 255 12.14 14.56 -17.32
C ARG A 255 13.66 14.64 -17.46
N ILE A 256 14.37 14.95 -16.38
CA ILE A 256 15.86 14.96 -16.39
C ILE A 256 16.39 13.55 -16.66
N GLY A 257 15.81 12.52 -16.03
CA GLY A 257 16.17 11.13 -16.29
C GLY A 257 16.04 10.74 -17.76
N GLN A 258 14.97 11.14 -18.44
CA GLN A 258 14.78 10.88 -19.88
C GLN A 258 15.90 11.51 -20.73
N VAL A 259 16.33 12.73 -20.40
CA VAL A 259 17.46 13.36 -21.09
C VAL A 259 18.76 12.61 -20.81
N LEU A 260 19.00 12.20 -19.55
CA LEU A 260 20.20 11.45 -19.18
C LEU A 260 20.27 10.06 -19.84
N ASP A 261 19.13 9.41 -20.06
CA ASP A 261 19.05 8.13 -20.78
C ASP A 261 19.60 8.27 -22.21
N VAL A 262 19.26 9.36 -22.91
CA VAL A 262 19.77 9.68 -24.26
C VAL A 262 21.24 10.05 -24.22
N VAL A 263 21.65 10.89 -23.26
CA VAL A 263 23.05 11.32 -23.11
C VAL A 263 23.96 10.12 -22.82
N ARG A 264 23.50 9.14 -22.05
CA ARG A 264 24.25 7.93 -21.73
C ARG A 264 24.50 7.04 -22.95
N TYR A 265 23.63 7.09 -23.96
CA TYR A 265 23.73 6.22 -25.14
C TYR A 265 25.00 6.54 -25.97
N ASP A 266 25.29 7.82 -26.24
CA ASP A 266 26.37 8.21 -27.17
C ASP A 266 27.42 9.18 -26.57
N TYR A 267 27.09 9.93 -25.53
CA TYR A 267 27.92 11.05 -25.07
C TYR A 267 28.72 10.75 -23.79
N GLU A 268 28.09 10.12 -22.79
CA GLU A 268 28.72 9.87 -21.49
C GLU A 268 28.78 8.37 -21.16
N ARG A 269 30.00 7.81 -21.18
CA ARG A 269 30.24 6.38 -20.93
C ARG A 269 30.42 6.06 -19.44
N LYS A 270 30.66 7.05 -18.58
CA LYS A 270 30.67 6.84 -17.12
C LYS A 270 29.24 6.72 -16.59
N ASN A 271 29.09 6.07 -15.44
CA ASN A 271 27.81 5.93 -14.79
C ASN A 271 27.40 7.26 -14.14
N VAL A 272 26.69 8.10 -14.92
CA VAL A 272 26.09 9.36 -14.46
C VAL A 272 25.06 9.06 -13.38
N GLN A 273 25.06 9.84 -12.31
CA GLN A 273 24.16 9.64 -11.18
C GLN A 273 23.36 10.92 -10.91
N LEU A 274 22.05 10.86 -11.16
CA LEU A 274 21.11 11.87 -10.69
C LEU A 274 20.92 11.71 -9.17
N ALA A 275 20.98 12.82 -8.43
CA ALA A 275 20.77 12.79 -6.98
C ALA A 275 19.33 12.42 -6.60
N ASP A 276 19.17 11.73 -5.46
CA ASP A 276 17.86 11.41 -4.84
C ASP A 276 17.20 12.62 -4.14
N SER A 277 17.92 13.74 -4.11
CA SER A 277 17.56 14.97 -3.42
C SER A 277 17.67 16.14 -4.38
N PHE A 278 16.88 17.19 -4.16
CA PHE A 278 16.80 18.35 -5.03
C PHE A 278 16.53 19.64 -4.26
N LEU A 279 16.90 20.76 -4.87
CA LEU A 279 16.61 22.09 -4.36
C LEU A 279 15.28 22.58 -4.91
N VAL A 280 14.47 23.17 -4.03
CA VAL A 280 13.29 23.95 -4.39
C VAL A 280 13.56 25.41 -4.07
N GLN A 281 13.51 26.27 -5.08
CA GLN A 281 13.66 27.71 -4.89
C GLN A 281 12.44 28.30 -4.17
N LYS A 282 12.70 29.13 -3.16
CA LYS A 282 11.73 30.02 -2.50
C LYS A 282 12.23 31.47 -2.65
N GLN A 283 11.44 32.44 -2.20
CA GLN A 283 11.74 33.88 -2.37
C GLN A 283 13.12 34.26 -1.83
N ASP A 284 13.48 33.82 -0.62
CA ASP A 284 14.70 34.23 0.10
C ASP A 284 15.64 33.06 0.46
N LYS A 285 15.27 31.83 0.11
CA LYS A 285 15.99 30.60 0.48
C LYS A 285 15.74 29.48 -0.52
N HIS A 286 16.57 28.45 -0.44
CA HIS A 286 16.27 27.15 -1.05
C HIS A 286 15.92 26.14 0.03
N MET A 287 15.07 25.18 -0.32
CA MET A 287 14.76 24.02 0.51
C MET A 287 15.35 22.78 -0.16
N LEU A 288 16.09 21.97 0.60
CA LEU A 288 16.54 20.66 0.16
C LEU A 288 15.47 19.63 0.49
N LEU A 289 14.88 19.03 -0.53
CA LEU A 289 13.91 17.94 -0.41
C LEU A 289 14.48 16.66 -0.98
N ARG A 290 13.91 15.52 -0.60
CA ARG A 290 14.20 14.21 -1.19
C ARG A 290 13.05 13.78 -2.09
N LEU A 291 13.37 13.03 -3.12
CA LEU A 291 12.38 12.27 -3.88
C LEU A 291 11.65 11.30 -2.94
N PRO A 292 10.35 11.03 -3.19
CA PRO A 292 9.62 10.04 -2.42
C PRO A 292 10.32 8.68 -2.46
N GLY A 293 10.49 8.06 -1.29
CA GLY A 293 11.06 6.73 -1.19
C GLY A 293 10.03 5.64 -1.44
N THR A 294 10.45 4.37 -1.31
CA THR A 294 9.49 3.26 -1.15
C THR A 294 8.65 3.48 0.11
N VAL A 295 7.33 3.24 0.03
CA VAL A 295 6.51 3.21 1.23
C VAL A 295 7.07 2.12 2.16
N PRO A 296 7.53 2.48 3.36
CA PRO A 296 8.17 1.52 4.24
C PRO A 296 7.13 0.48 4.67
N ASN A 297 7.48 -0.80 4.52
CA ASN A 297 6.76 -1.85 5.20
C ASN A 297 7.03 -1.76 6.71
N PRO A 298 6.06 -2.15 7.58
CA PRO A 298 6.24 -2.11 9.03
C PRO A 298 7.57 -2.73 9.44
N ASP A 299 8.30 -2.06 10.34
CA ASP A 299 9.63 -2.49 10.77
C ASP A 299 9.57 -3.91 11.33
N SER A 300 10.05 -4.85 10.52
CA SER A 300 10.45 -6.18 10.95
C SER A 300 11.97 -6.20 11.07
N SER A 301 12.57 -5.18 11.69
CA SER A 301 13.99 -5.23 12.00
C SER A 301 14.22 -6.40 12.94
N LEU A 302 14.79 -7.48 12.41
CA LEU A 302 15.20 -8.61 13.23
C LEU A 302 16.27 -8.10 14.19
N SER A 303 16.12 -8.38 15.48
CA SER A 303 17.23 -8.26 16.41
C SER A 303 18.38 -9.16 15.97
N ALA A 304 19.60 -8.90 16.45
CA ALA A 304 20.74 -9.77 16.16
C ALA A 304 20.45 -11.24 16.51
N ALA A 305 19.76 -11.50 17.63
CA ALA A 305 19.34 -12.83 18.04
C ALA A 305 18.32 -13.45 17.07
N GLN A 306 17.34 -12.67 16.61
CA GLN A 306 16.35 -13.14 15.62
C GLN A 306 16.99 -13.42 14.25
N LEU A 307 18.02 -12.66 13.87
CA LEU A 307 18.79 -12.90 12.65
C LEU A 307 19.63 -14.17 12.76
N ASP A 308 20.33 -14.39 13.87
CA ASP A 308 21.11 -15.61 14.12
C ASP A 308 20.20 -16.83 14.09
N GLU A 309 19.04 -16.76 14.77
CA GLU A 309 18.07 -17.85 14.77
C GLU A 309 17.49 -18.10 13.36
N PHE A 310 17.21 -17.04 12.60
CA PHE A 310 16.80 -17.14 11.21
C PHE A 310 17.86 -17.84 10.35
N MET A 311 19.14 -17.44 10.49
CA MET A 311 20.25 -18.03 9.73
C MET A 311 20.50 -19.48 10.11
N ARG A 312 20.43 -19.82 11.40
CA ARG A 312 20.50 -21.19 11.90
C ARG A 312 19.39 -22.06 11.32
N ARG A 313 18.15 -21.57 11.33
CA ARG A 313 17.00 -22.27 10.72
C ARG A 313 17.18 -22.49 9.23
N LEU A 314 17.66 -21.48 8.51
CA LEU A 314 17.91 -21.61 7.08
C LEU A 314 19.00 -22.65 6.81
N GLN A 315 20.05 -22.70 7.64
CA GLN A 315 21.12 -23.70 7.55
C GLN A 315 20.63 -25.11 7.89
N ASP A 316 19.92 -25.29 9.01
CA ASP A 316 19.33 -26.56 9.42
C ASP A 316 18.39 -27.10 8.34
N LEU A 317 17.58 -26.21 7.77
CA LEU A 317 16.67 -26.54 6.68
C LEU A 317 17.41 -27.01 5.42
N VAL A 318 18.45 -26.29 5.02
CA VAL A 318 19.28 -26.65 3.86
C VAL A 318 20.06 -27.94 4.12
N GLY A 319 20.50 -28.17 5.36
CA GLY A 319 21.24 -29.36 5.79
C GLY A 319 20.38 -30.60 6.02
N SER A 320 19.10 -30.45 6.34
CA SER A 320 18.18 -31.55 6.71
C SER A 320 17.95 -32.61 5.62
N GLY A 321 18.26 -32.29 4.36
CA GLY A 321 18.09 -33.20 3.22
C GLY A 321 16.64 -33.49 2.80
N THR A 322 15.64 -32.89 3.47
CA THR A 322 14.21 -33.12 3.22
C THR A 322 13.68 -32.33 2.02
N LEU A 323 14.27 -31.17 1.75
CA LEU A 323 13.99 -30.34 0.58
C LEU A 323 14.70 -30.83 -0.67
N SER A 324 13.99 -30.83 -1.80
CA SER A 324 14.61 -31.02 -3.12
C SER A 324 15.64 -29.93 -3.42
N SER A 325 16.64 -30.22 -4.26
CA SER A 325 17.62 -29.23 -4.72
C SER A 325 16.93 -28.02 -5.37
N ASP A 326 15.93 -28.27 -6.21
CA ASP A 326 15.10 -27.24 -6.85
C ASP A 326 14.39 -26.33 -5.84
N ALA A 327 13.87 -26.87 -4.73
CA ALA A 327 13.25 -26.07 -3.68
C ALA A 327 14.26 -25.16 -2.99
N LYS A 328 15.48 -25.64 -2.75
CA LYS A 328 16.58 -24.82 -2.17
C LYS A 328 16.96 -23.68 -3.10
N ASP A 329 17.15 -23.98 -4.39
CA ASP A 329 17.51 -22.98 -5.40
C ASP A 329 16.46 -21.88 -5.54
N ARG A 330 15.17 -22.22 -5.36
CA ARG A 330 14.07 -21.25 -5.36
C ARG A 330 14.10 -20.31 -4.17
N ILE A 331 14.34 -20.83 -2.97
CA ILE A 331 14.46 -20.01 -1.76
C ILE A 331 15.62 -19.01 -1.91
N TYR A 332 16.80 -19.49 -2.28
CA TYR A 332 17.97 -18.62 -2.47
C TYR A 332 17.76 -17.60 -3.59
N SER A 333 17.13 -18.01 -4.70
CA SER A 333 16.79 -17.09 -5.80
C SER A 333 15.80 -16.02 -5.37
N ALA A 334 14.80 -16.36 -4.56
CA ALA A 334 13.83 -15.39 -4.04
C ALA A 334 14.52 -14.35 -3.13
N PHE A 335 15.41 -14.77 -2.22
CA PHE A 335 16.21 -13.84 -1.40
C PHE A 335 17.17 -12.98 -2.23
N ARG A 336 17.81 -13.56 -3.26
CA ARG A 336 18.68 -12.83 -4.18
C ARG A 336 17.90 -11.74 -4.93
N LEU A 337 16.75 -12.09 -5.49
CA LEU A 337 15.88 -11.16 -6.22
C LEU A 337 15.26 -10.11 -5.30
N TYR A 338 14.88 -10.49 -4.07
CA TYR A 338 14.48 -9.55 -3.03
C TYR A 338 15.55 -8.49 -2.79
N ARG A 339 16.81 -8.91 -2.56
CA ARG A 339 17.95 -8.01 -2.35
C ARG A 339 18.19 -7.09 -3.55
N ILE A 340 18.22 -7.62 -4.77
CA ILE A 340 18.39 -6.80 -5.99
C ILE A 340 17.29 -5.74 -6.10
N GLY A 341 16.03 -6.10 -5.83
CA GLY A 341 14.92 -5.15 -5.78
C GLY A 341 15.02 -4.15 -4.62
N ALA A 342 15.55 -4.55 -3.46
CA ALA A 342 15.76 -3.62 -2.34
C ALA A 342 16.84 -2.57 -2.69
N ASP A 343 17.93 -3.00 -3.32
CA ASP A 343 19.11 -2.17 -3.62
C ASP A 343 18.89 -1.21 -4.81
N THR A 344 17.94 -1.48 -5.72
CA THR A 344 17.67 -0.61 -6.87
C THR A 344 16.83 0.61 -6.50
N PRO A 345 17.15 1.84 -6.98
CA PRO A 345 16.33 3.03 -6.71
C PRO A 345 15.09 3.14 -7.62
N ASN A 346 15.07 2.44 -8.75
CA ASN A 346 14.00 2.52 -9.74
C ASN A 346 12.85 1.56 -9.40
N PHE A 347 11.63 2.09 -9.27
CA PHE A 347 10.45 1.33 -8.85
C PHE A 347 10.06 0.22 -9.84
N GLU A 348 10.17 0.45 -11.15
CA GLU A 348 9.87 -0.57 -12.15
C GLU A 348 10.77 -1.80 -11.98
N ASN A 349 12.07 -1.58 -11.74
CA ASN A 349 13.04 -2.62 -11.45
C ASN A 349 12.76 -3.31 -10.10
N LYS A 350 12.31 -2.58 -9.07
CA LYS A 350 11.87 -3.19 -7.80
C LYS A 350 10.73 -4.17 -8.07
N LEU A 351 9.69 -3.69 -8.76
CA LEU A 351 8.49 -4.45 -9.07
C LEU A 351 8.81 -5.71 -9.87
N VAL A 352 9.60 -5.59 -10.94
CA VAL A 352 9.99 -6.73 -11.77
C VAL A 352 10.78 -7.76 -10.96
N ASN A 353 11.81 -7.34 -10.20
CA ASN A 353 12.62 -8.28 -9.42
C ASN A 353 11.80 -9.00 -8.34
N TRP A 354 10.98 -8.27 -7.59
CA TRP A 354 10.13 -8.87 -6.54
C TRP A 354 9.02 -9.73 -7.11
N TRP A 355 8.45 -9.37 -8.27
CA TRP A 355 7.49 -10.21 -8.97
C TRP A 355 8.14 -11.52 -9.41
N THR A 356 9.33 -11.46 -10.02
CA THR A 356 10.09 -12.64 -10.41
C THR A 356 10.45 -13.51 -9.21
N ALA A 357 10.75 -12.93 -8.05
CA ALA A 357 11.00 -13.67 -6.81
C ALA A 357 9.79 -14.52 -6.40
N VAL A 358 8.61 -13.90 -6.37
CA VAL A 358 7.33 -14.56 -6.08
C VAL A 358 7.02 -15.64 -7.12
N GLU A 359 7.09 -15.29 -8.40
CA GLU A 359 6.78 -16.19 -9.50
C GLU A 359 7.67 -17.43 -9.48
N PHE A 360 8.98 -17.25 -9.26
CA PHE A 360 9.93 -18.36 -9.21
C PHE A 360 9.73 -19.25 -7.98
N LEU A 361 9.36 -18.67 -6.84
CA LEU A 361 9.01 -19.43 -5.64
C LEU A 361 7.77 -20.31 -5.86
N ILE A 362 6.78 -19.81 -6.60
CA ILE A 362 5.50 -20.49 -6.86
C ILE A 362 5.60 -21.53 -7.99
N LYS A 363 6.38 -21.28 -9.04
CA LYS A 363 6.53 -22.17 -10.21
C LYS A 363 7.27 -23.49 -9.97
N GLY A 364 7.64 -23.83 -8.74
CA GLY A 364 8.44 -25.01 -8.39
C GLY A 364 7.79 -26.37 -8.48
N SER A 365 6.91 -26.55 -9.46
CA SER A 365 6.07 -27.72 -9.53
C SER A 365 5.35 -27.79 -10.86
N GLY A 366 5.52 -28.91 -11.56
CA GLY A 366 5.04 -29.11 -12.92
C GLY A 366 3.56 -28.78 -13.15
N ALA A 367 3.32 -28.25 -14.36
CA ALA A 367 2.09 -28.34 -15.16
C ALA A 367 0.76 -28.22 -14.39
N GLY A 368 0.49 -27.05 -13.81
CA GLY A 368 -0.89 -26.58 -13.69
C GLY A 368 -1.20 -25.71 -14.90
N GLY A 369 -2.16 -26.10 -15.75
CA GLY A 369 -2.45 -25.46 -17.05
C GLY A 369 -2.97 -24.02 -17.02
N GLY A 370 -2.82 -23.29 -15.90
CA GLY A 370 -3.17 -21.88 -15.78
C GLY A 370 -2.03 -20.94 -16.21
N GLY A 371 -2.37 -19.73 -16.65
CA GLY A 371 -1.38 -18.69 -16.93
C GLY A 371 -0.57 -18.30 -15.69
N ILE A 372 0.62 -17.72 -15.91
CA ILE A 372 1.58 -17.34 -14.86
C ILE A 372 0.93 -16.51 -13.74
N GLY A 373 0.17 -15.48 -14.12
CA GLY A 373 -0.53 -14.62 -13.17
C GLY A 373 -1.56 -15.36 -12.32
N ALA A 374 -2.26 -16.36 -12.88
CA ALA A 374 -3.25 -17.14 -12.15
C ALA A 374 -2.61 -18.06 -11.10
N GLY A 375 -1.45 -18.66 -11.40
CA GLY A 375 -0.70 -19.45 -10.42
C GLY A 375 -0.22 -18.59 -9.25
N VAL A 376 0.30 -17.39 -9.54
CA VAL A 376 0.74 -16.46 -8.49
C VAL A 376 -0.44 -16.00 -7.62
N GLU A 377 -1.55 -15.62 -8.25
CA GLU A 377 -2.78 -15.22 -7.56
C GLU A 377 -3.29 -16.32 -6.61
N GLN A 378 -3.37 -17.56 -7.10
CA GLN A 378 -3.92 -18.68 -6.34
C GLN A 378 -3.07 -19.05 -5.12
N SER A 379 -1.75 -18.93 -5.22
CA SER A 379 -0.84 -19.24 -4.12
C SER A 379 -0.66 -18.09 -3.13
N LEU A 380 -0.61 -16.84 -3.61
CA LEU A 380 -0.43 -15.68 -2.74
C LEU A 380 -1.66 -15.35 -1.90
N ALA A 381 -2.85 -15.33 -2.50
CA ALA A 381 -4.03 -14.77 -1.85
C ALA A 381 -4.42 -15.51 -0.54
N PRO A 382 -4.48 -16.86 -0.49
CA PRO A 382 -4.75 -17.59 0.75
C PRO A 382 -3.64 -17.36 1.80
N THR A 383 -2.38 -17.43 1.38
CA THR A 383 -1.21 -17.29 2.27
C THR A 383 -1.18 -15.92 2.96
N VAL A 384 -1.40 -14.85 2.19
CA VAL A 384 -1.45 -13.48 2.73
C VAL A 384 -2.68 -13.31 3.62
N THR A 385 -3.83 -13.88 3.23
CA THR A 385 -5.08 -13.80 4.00
C THR A 385 -4.98 -14.46 5.36
N LEU A 386 -4.29 -15.59 5.48
CA LEU A 386 -4.04 -16.25 6.78
C LEU A 386 -3.22 -15.40 7.75
N SER A 387 -2.52 -14.36 7.27
CA SER A 387 -1.83 -13.39 8.12
C SER A 387 -2.74 -12.25 8.62
N TYR A 388 -3.95 -12.11 8.09
CA TYR A 388 -4.85 -10.97 8.34
C TYR A 388 -5.24 -10.84 9.82
N LEU A 389 -5.89 -11.87 10.39
CA LEU A 389 -6.31 -11.83 11.79
C LEU A 389 -5.12 -11.75 12.77
N PRO A 390 -4.07 -12.59 12.65
CA PRO A 390 -2.91 -12.49 13.55
C PRO A 390 -2.28 -11.09 13.59
N LYS A 391 -2.17 -10.41 12.43
CA LYS A 391 -1.65 -9.04 12.36
C LYS A 391 -2.53 -8.04 13.13
N HIS A 392 -3.85 -8.16 13.02
CA HIS A 392 -4.77 -7.29 13.75
C HIS A 392 -4.80 -7.60 15.25
N LEU A 393 -4.73 -8.87 15.65
CA LEU A 393 -4.61 -9.26 17.06
C LEU A 393 -3.32 -8.72 17.69
N LEU A 394 -2.20 -8.83 16.99
CA LEU A 394 -0.92 -8.27 17.44
C LEU A 394 -1.01 -6.75 17.58
N ALA A 395 -1.55 -6.05 16.58
CA ALA A 395 -1.70 -4.60 16.61
C ALA A 395 -2.60 -4.15 17.77
N LEU A 396 -3.74 -4.82 17.98
CA LEU A 396 -4.62 -4.55 19.13
C LEU A 396 -3.86 -4.77 20.43
N ARG A 397 -3.21 -5.92 20.61
CA ARG A 397 -2.44 -6.24 21.83
C ARG A 397 -1.39 -5.17 22.14
N THR A 398 -0.65 -4.71 21.13
CA THR A 398 0.33 -3.62 21.27
C THR A 398 -0.32 -2.32 21.73
N VAL A 399 -1.45 -1.94 21.13
CA VAL A 399 -2.21 -0.75 21.55
C VAL A 399 -2.69 -0.88 23.00
N LEU A 400 -3.19 -2.04 23.42
CA LEU A 400 -3.64 -2.25 24.80
C LEU A 400 -2.48 -2.19 25.80
N ILE A 401 -1.28 -2.66 25.41
CA ILE A 401 -0.06 -2.52 26.22
C ILE A 401 0.34 -1.05 26.35
N ASP A 402 0.35 -0.31 25.24
CA ASP A 402 0.73 1.11 25.22
C ASP A 402 -0.26 1.98 26.04
N LEU A 403 -1.52 1.56 26.11
CA LEU A 403 -2.56 2.17 26.94
C LEU A 403 -2.49 1.73 28.42
N GLY A 404 -1.64 0.77 28.77
CA GLY A 404 -1.46 0.30 30.15
C GLY A 404 -2.67 -0.46 30.70
N ILE A 405 -3.37 -1.24 29.87
CA ILE A 405 -4.55 -1.99 30.30
C ILE A 405 -4.19 -3.13 31.25
N ASP A 406 -4.85 -3.18 32.42
CA ASP A 406 -4.75 -4.26 33.41
C ASP A 406 -5.90 -5.27 33.24
N LEU A 407 -5.76 -6.25 32.33
CA LEU A 407 -6.71 -7.37 32.25
C LEU A 407 -6.39 -8.39 33.35
N ARG A 408 -7.44 -8.95 33.96
CA ARG A 408 -7.31 -9.93 35.05
C ARG A 408 -8.07 -11.20 34.75
N ASP A 409 -7.48 -12.34 35.09
CA ASP A 409 -8.14 -13.62 34.93
C ASP A 409 -9.28 -13.85 35.95
N SER A 410 -9.91 -15.03 35.88
CA SER A 410 -11.00 -15.41 36.80
C SER A 410 -10.58 -15.53 38.26
N ALA A 411 -9.28 -15.65 38.56
CA ALA A 411 -8.73 -15.65 39.90
C ALA A 411 -8.32 -14.24 40.37
N GLY A 412 -8.49 -13.22 39.53
CA GLY A 412 -8.13 -11.83 39.81
C GLY A 412 -6.64 -11.52 39.63
N GLN A 413 -5.87 -12.43 39.03
CA GLN A 413 -4.45 -12.24 38.74
C GLN A 413 -4.28 -11.45 37.45
N GLN A 414 -3.33 -10.50 37.45
CA GLN A 414 -2.99 -9.71 36.27
C GLN A 414 -2.46 -10.60 35.13
N ILE A 415 -3.01 -10.40 33.93
CA ILE A 415 -2.57 -11.05 32.71
C ILE A 415 -1.44 -10.23 32.09
N GLU A 416 -0.27 -10.81 31.92
CA GLU A 416 0.86 -10.17 31.25
C GLU A 416 0.65 -10.14 29.73
N LEU A 417 0.04 -9.06 29.23
CA LEU A 417 -0.28 -8.90 27.80
C LEU A 417 0.95 -8.95 26.87
N LYS A 418 2.16 -8.67 27.38
CA LYS A 418 3.39 -8.71 26.59
C LYS A 418 3.81 -10.13 26.22
N SER A 419 3.54 -11.10 27.08
CA SER A 419 3.97 -12.50 26.93
C SER A 419 2.86 -13.44 26.46
N VAL A 420 1.58 -13.04 26.56
CA VAL A 420 0.44 -13.89 26.14
C VAL A 420 0.46 -14.20 24.63
N GLY A 421 0.33 -15.48 24.27
CA GLY A 421 0.19 -15.90 22.86
C GLY A 421 -1.09 -15.37 22.20
N LEU A 422 -1.10 -15.28 20.86
CA LEU A 422 -2.25 -14.80 20.08
C LEU A 422 -3.48 -15.69 20.24
N ALA A 423 -3.33 -17.01 20.39
CA ALA A 423 -4.45 -17.92 20.62
C ALA A 423 -5.15 -17.60 21.94
N ARG A 424 -4.37 -17.54 23.03
CA ARG A 424 -4.89 -17.19 24.35
C ARG A 424 -5.44 -15.77 24.38
N PHE A 425 -4.78 -14.82 23.72
CA PHE A 425 -5.29 -13.45 23.61
C PHE A 425 -6.65 -13.40 22.89
N TYR A 426 -6.81 -14.15 21.80
CA TYR A 426 -8.09 -14.24 21.09
C TYR A 426 -9.20 -14.86 21.95
N GLU A 427 -8.89 -15.87 22.77
CA GLU A 427 -9.84 -16.42 23.75
C GLU A 427 -10.27 -15.37 24.78
N LEU A 428 -9.32 -14.62 25.35
CA LEU A 428 -9.60 -13.58 26.35
C LEU A 428 -10.55 -12.51 25.81
N LEU A 429 -10.48 -12.19 24.52
CA LEU A 429 -11.37 -11.22 23.87
C LEU A 429 -12.82 -11.71 23.77
N HIS A 430 -13.11 -13.01 23.90
CA HIS A 430 -14.50 -13.51 23.92
C HIS A 430 -15.18 -13.23 25.27
N GLU A 431 -14.40 -13.09 26.33
CA GLU A 431 -14.91 -12.81 27.67
C GLU A 431 -15.52 -11.41 27.73
N LYS A 432 -16.81 -11.33 28.09
CA LYS A 432 -17.54 -10.06 28.12
C LYS A 432 -16.88 -9.03 29.06
N ALA A 433 -16.37 -9.48 30.21
CA ALA A 433 -15.72 -8.60 31.18
C ALA A 433 -14.48 -7.89 30.59
N HIS A 434 -13.63 -8.62 29.87
CA HIS A 434 -12.48 -8.03 29.17
C HIS A 434 -12.91 -7.06 28.07
N ARG A 435 -13.95 -7.39 27.30
CA ARG A 435 -14.48 -6.49 26.26
C ARG A 435 -15.00 -5.18 26.83
N ASP A 436 -15.83 -5.25 27.86
CA ASP A 436 -16.39 -4.07 28.52
C ASP A 436 -15.26 -3.19 29.09
N GLN A 437 -14.21 -3.81 29.65
CA GLN A 437 -13.05 -3.09 30.16
C GLN A 437 -12.23 -2.41 29.04
N ILE A 438 -11.94 -3.12 27.95
CA ILE A 438 -11.25 -2.57 26.77
C ILE A 438 -12.05 -1.40 26.19
N GLU A 439 -13.35 -1.55 26.03
CA GLU A 439 -14.22 -0.51 25.49
C GLU A 439 -14.23 0.75 26.37
N ARG A 440 -14.35 0.58 27.69
CA ARG A 440 -14.31 1.68 28.66
C ARG A 440 -12.98 2.44 28.63
N ILE A 441 -11.85 1.74 28.56
CA ILE A 441 -10.54 2.42 28.54
C ILE A 441 -10.32 3.14 27.20
N CYS A 442 -10.83 2.57 26.11
CA CYS A 442 -10.75 3.19 24.80
C CYS A 442 -11.66 4.41 24.65
N SER A 443 -12.74 4.55 25.43
CA SER A 443 -13.76 5.62 25.23
C SER A 443 -13.20 7.04 25.32
N ASP A 444 -12.13 7.25 26.08
CA ASP A 444 -11.44 8.55 26.16
C ASP A 444 -10.67 8.90 24.87
N ARG A 445 -10.58 7.96 23.92
CA ARG A 445 -9.85 8.09 22.66
C ARG A 445 -10.76 7.61 21.51
N PRO A 446 -11.63 8.48 20.98
CA PRO A 446 -12.68 8.10 20.01
C PRO A 446 -12.17 7.29 18.81
N PHE A 447 -11.02 7.65 18.25
CA PHE A 447 -10.41 6.90 17.15
C PHE A 447 -10.02 5.47 17.55
N ILE A 448 -9.38 5.29 18.71
CA ILE A 448 -8.97 3.96 19.19
C ILE A 448 -10.21 3.14 19.54
N TRP A 449 -11.20 3.76 20.20
CA TRP A 449 -12.49 3.14 20.49
C TRP A 449 -13.13 2.62 19.21
N PHE A 450 -13.33 3.47 18.21
CA PHE A 450 -13.97 3.12 16.94
C PHE A 450 -13.25 1.97 16.24
N ARG A 451 -11.92 2.01 16.16
CA ARG A 451 -11.12 0.97 15.51
C ARG A 451 -11.17 -0.36 16.27
N THR A 452 -11.15 -0.29 17.60
CA THR A 452 -11.21 -1.47 18.47
C THR A 452 -12.58 -2.13 18.44
N THR A 453 -13.65 -1.37 18.62
CA THR A 453 -15.03 -1.91 18.66
C THR A 453 -15.42 -2.51 17.31
N ARG A 454 -15.08 -1.84 16.20
CA ARG A 454 -15.29 -2.39 14.86
C ARG A 454 -14.51 -3.69 14.64
N PHE A 455 -13.24 -3.74 15.05
CA PHE A 455 -12.45 -4.96 14.94
C PHE A 455 -13.05 -6.10 15.76
N LEU A 456 -13.39 -5.88 17.04
CA LEU A 456 -14.00 -6.89 17.91
C LEU A 456 -15.35 -7.36 17.36
N GLY A 457 -16.18 -6.44 16.85
CA GLY A 457 -17.49 -6.74 16.26
C GLY A 457 -17.41 -7.60 14.99
N ILE A 458 -16.27 -7.65 14.32
CA ILE A 458 -15.99 -8.55 13.18
C ILE A 458 -15.29 -9.82 13.64
N ALA A 459 -14.23 -9.68 14.45
CA ALA A 459 -13.34 -10.77 14.81
C ALA A 459 -13.98 -11.81 15.73
N LEU A 460 -14.98 -11.43 16.53
CA LEU A 460 -15.63 -12.30 17.52
C LEU A 460 -16.99 -12.86 17.03
N ASP A 461 -17.36 -12.59 15.78
CA ASP A 461 -18.53 -13.14 15.13
C ASP A 461 -18.06 -14.01 13.96
N CYS A 462 -18.27 -15.32 14.06
CA CYS A 462 -17.72 -16.28 13.10
C CYS A 462 -18.14 -15.96 11.66
N LYS A 463 -19.42 -15.60 11.44
CA LYS A 463 -19.94 -15.31 10.09
C LYS A 463 -19.38 -14.00 9.54
N LYS A 464 -19.28 -12.96 10.37
CA LYS A 464 -18.66 -11.69 9.96
C LYS A 464 -17.17 -11.86 9.69
N LEU A 465 -16.45 -12.63 10.51
CA LEU A 465 -15.05 -12.94 10.28
C LEU A 465 -14.86 -13.73 8.99
N ALA A 466 -15.69 -14.74 8.71
CA ALA A 466 -15.66 -15.49 7.46
C ALA A 466 -15.86 -14.56 6.24
N ALA A 467 -16.84 -13.65 6.31
CA ALA A 467 -17.09 -12.66 5.27
C ALA A 467 -15.91 -11.67 5.12
N ALA A 468 -15.32 -11.22 6.22
CA ALA A 468 -14.17 -10.33 6.21
C ALA A 468 -12.92 -10.99 5.59
N LEU A 469 -12.65 -12.26 5.92
CA LEU A 469 -11.56 -13.04 5.33
C LEU A 469 -11.77 -13.26 3.84
N ALA A 470 -12.98 -13.64 3.41
CA ALA A 470 -13.32 -13.81 2.00
C ALA A 470 -13.18 -12.49 1.21
N ASN A 471 -13.65 -11.38 1.78
CA ASN A 471 -13.52 -10.06 1.17
C ASN A 471 -12.05 -9.62 1.10
N HIS A 472 -11.25 -9.88 2.14
CA HIS A 472 -9.83 -9.57 2.14
C HIS A 472 -9.08 -10.38 1.09
N GLU A 473 -9.35 -11.69 1.00
CA GLU A 473 -8.73 -12.58 0.03
C GLU A 473 -8.99 -12.12 -1.40
N ARG A 474 -10.26 -11.79 -1.71
CA ARG A 474 -10.65 -11.23 -3.02
C ARG A 474 -9.93 -9.93 -3.33
N ARG A 475 -9.80 -9.01 -2.35
CA ARG A 475 -9.06 -7.75 -2.52
C ARG A 475 -7.58 -7.99 -2.77
N VAL A 476 -6.97 -8.97 -2.10
CA VAL A 476 -5.58 -9.39 -2.36
C VAL A 476 -5.45 -9.92 -3.79
N ARG A 477 -6.40 -10.72 -4.28
CA ARG A 477 -6.41 -11.17 -5.69
C ARG A 477 -6.45 -9.99 -6.66
N TRP A 478 -7.34 -9.03 -6.47
CA TRP A 478 -7.40 -7.83 -7.29
C TRP A 478 -6.08 -7.04 -7.25
N HIS A 479 -5.46 -6.92 -6.08
CA HIS A 479 -4.15 -6.29 -5.93
C HIS A 479 -3.05 -7.04 -6.71
N VAL A 480 -2.97 -8.37 -6.58
CA VAL A 480 -2.00 -9.19 -7.32
C VAL A 480 -2.21 -9.04 -8.83
N GLN A 481 -3.46 -8.97 -9.28
CA GLN A 481 -3.76 -8.74 -10.70
C GLN A 481 -3.37 -7.35 -11.20
N ARG A 482 -3.53 -6.31 -10.37
CA ARG A 482 -2.95 -4.99 -10.67
C ARG A 482 -1.44 -5.05 -10.82
N ILE A 483 -0.75 -5.73 -9.89
CA ILE A 483 0.71 -5.90 -9.93
C ILE A 483 1.14 -6.71 -11.16
N TYR A 484 0.35 -7.71 -11.57
CA TYR A 484 0.63 -8.48 -12.79
C TYR A 484 0.54 -7.61 -14.05
N ARG A 485 -0.54 -6.83 -14.20
CA ARG A 485 -0.71 -5.90 -15.33
C ARG A 485 0.41 -4.86 -15.37
N ALA A 486 0.68 -4.25 -14.21
CA ALA A 486 1.81 -3.36 -13.98
C ALA A 486 3.14 -3.92 -14.50
N ARG A 487 3.46 -5.16 -14.10
CA ARG A 487 4.65 -5.87 -14.58
C ARG A 487 4.63 -6.09 -16.09
N CYS A 488 3.48 -6.45 -16.66
CA CYS A 488 3.34 -6.64 -18.10
C CYS A 488 3.57 -5.33 -18.86
N ASP A 489 3.02 -4.21 -18.40
CA ASP A 489 3.19 -2.90 -19.04
C ASP A 489 4.67 -2.45 -19.00
N ILE A 490 5.36 -2.69 -17.88
CA ILE A 490 6.80 -2.43 -17.75
C ILE A 490 7.61 -3.27 -18.74
N VAL A 491 7.32 -4.58 -18.83
CA VAL A 491 8.10 -5.53 -19.64
C VAL A 491 7.80 -5.42 -21.14
N HIS A 492 6.54 -5.16 -21.52
CA HIS A 492 6.08 -5.21 -22.91
C HIS A 492 5.94 -3.84 -23.57
N SER A 493 5.56 -2.82 -22.81
CA SER A 493 5.28 -1.49 -23.37
C SER A 493 6.32 -0.46 -22.96
N ALA A 494 7.30 -0.83 -22.12
CA ALA A 494 8.30 0.06 -21.52
C ALA A 494 7.65 1.34 -20.93
N GLN A 495 6.38 1.26 -20.54
CA GLN A 495 5.63 2.39 -20.04
C GLN A 495 6.02 2.64 -18.59
N ARG A 496 6.32 3.90 -18.26
CA ARG A 496 6.43 4.32 -16.86
C ARG A 496 5.07 4.24 -16.21
N MET A 497 5.03 3.58 -15.07
CA MET A 497 3.81 3.43 -14.31
C MET A 497 3.57 4.61 -13.38
N VAL A 498 2.36 5.16 -13.44
CA VAL A 498 1.87 6.05 -12.39
C VAL A 498 1.74 5.23 -11.09
N ASP A 499 2.38 5.70 -10.02
CA ASP A 499 2.32 5.10 -8.67
C ASP A 499 2.81 3.66 -8.51
N ALA A 500 3.92 3.30 -9.16
CA ALA A 500 4.62 2.04 -8.88
C ALA A 500 5.01 1.88 -7.39
N THR A 501 5.12 2.98 -6.63
CA THR A 501 5.53 2.97 -5.21
C THR A 501 4.60 2.12 -4.33
N LEU A 502 3.28 2.29 -4.44
CA LEU A 502 2.32 1.52 -3.62
C LEU A 502 2.25 0.05 -4.07
N LEU A 503 2.34 -0.21 -5.37
CA LEU A 503 2.39 -1.58 -5.90
C LEU A 503 3.65 -2.30 -5.42
N CYS A 504 4.79 -1.62 -5.43
CA CYS A 504 6.06 -2.10 -4.89
C CYS A 504 5.94 -2.44 -3.40
N ALA A 505 5.42 -1.52 -2.59
CA ALA A 505 5.29 -1.73 -1.14
C ALA A 505 4.41 -2.95 -0.81
N ASN A 506 3.27 -3.09 -1.49
CA ASN A 506 2.39 -4.25 -1.35
C ASN A 506 3.06 -5.55 -1.81
N LEU A 507 3.75 -5.53 -2.96
CA LEU A 507 4.44 -6.71 -3.47
C LEU A 507 5.57 -7.16 -2.55
N GLU A 508 6.34 -6.21 -2.01
CA GLU A 508 7.36 -6.49 -1.01
C GLU A 508 6.75 -7.10 0.26
N PHE A 509 5.62 -6.55 0.72
CA PHE A 509 4.89 -7.09 1.88
C PHE A 509 4.43 -8.53 1.65
N TYR A 510 3.89 -8.82 0.46
CA TYR A 510 3.45 -10.17 0.10
C TYR A 510 4.65 -11.13 0.04
N LEU A 511 5.74 -10.73 -0.61
CA LEU A 511 6.96 -11.54 -0.69
C LEU A 511 7.55 -11.83 0.70
N LYS A 512 7.66 -10.82 1.57
CA LYS A 512 8.10 -11.01 2.97
C LYS A 512 7.16 -11.94 3.73
N THR A 513 5.86 -11.73 3.65
CA THR A 513 4.86 -12.56 4.33
C THR A 513 4.96 -14.02 3.90
N VAL A 514 5.13 -14.29 2.60
CA VAL A 514 5.27 -15.65 2.08
C VAL A 514 6.59 -16.28 2.49
N LEU A 515 7.72 -15.57 2.38
CA LEU A 515 9.02 -16.09 2.79
C LEU A 515 9.02 -16.44 4.29
N SER A 516 8.51 -15.54 5.14
CA SER A 516 8.40 -15.80 6.58
C SER A 516 7.50 -16.99 6.89
N THR A 517 6.31 -17.05 6.31
CA THR A 517 5.37 -18.17 6.58
C THR A 517 5.88 -19.50 6.00
N PHE A 518 6.59 -19.48 4.87
CA PHE A 518 7.19 -20.68 4.29
C PHE A 518 8.32 -21.22 5.18
N LEU A 519 9.21 -20.36 5.67
CA LEU A 519 10.27 -20.76 6.59
C LEU A 519 9.71 -21.28 7.93
N GLU A 520 8.67 -20.63 8.47
CA GLU A 520 7.93 -21.14 9.64
C GLU A 520 7.37 -22.55 9.38
N ALA A 521 6.77 -22.78 8.21
CA ALA A 521 6.18 -24.06 7.85
C ALA A 521 7.22 -25.17 7.68
N LEU A 522 8.39 -24.85 7.11
CA LEU A 522 9.49 -25.79 6.95
C LEU A 522 10.06 -26.25 8.30
N HIS A 523 10.11 -25.36 9.28
CA HIS A 523 10.50 -25.72 10.65
C HIS A 523 9.44 -26.60 11.31
N ARG A 524 8.16 -26.26 11.16
CA ARG A 524 7.05 -27.00 11.76
C ARG A 524 6.84 -28.39 11.14
N HIS A 525 7.12 -28.53 9.85
CA HIS A 525 6.84 -29.72 9.08
C HIS A 525 8.12 -30.26 8.46
N SER A 526 8.82 -31.12 9.20
CA SER A 526 10.04 -31.79 8.74
C SER A 526 9.85 -32.61 7.45
N THR A 527 8.61 -32.97 7.11
CA THR A 527 8.25 -33.74 5.91
C THR A 527 7.93 -32.88 4.69
N LEU A 528 7.88 -31.55 4.82
CA LEU A 528 7.55 -30.63 3.73
C LEU A 528 8.64 -30.65 2.64
N ARG A 529 8.29 -31.03 1.40
CA ARG A 529 9.29 -31.31 0.35
C ARG A 529 9.44 -30.20 -0.70
N SER A 530 8.43 -29.36 -0.87
CA SER A 530 8.41 -28.37 -1.96
C SER A 530 7.60 -27.11 -1.62
N PRO A 531 7.88 -25.97 -2.29
CA PRO A 531 7.05 -24.77 -2.18
C PRO A 531 5.58 -25.00 -2.58
N ARG A 532 5.29 -25.85 -3.58
CA ARG A 532 3.90 -26.15 -3.95
C ARG A 532 3.13 -26.81 -2.83
N GLU A 533 3.71 -27.82 -2.20
CA GLU A 533 3.07 -28.48 -1.06
C GLU A 533 2.75 -27.47 0.05
N PHE A 534 3.62 -26.49 0.27
CA PHE A 534 3.35 -25.41 1.21
C PHE A 534 2.14 -24.56 0.79
N PHE A 535 2.08 -24.11 -0.47
CA PHE A 535 0.96 -23.30 -0.95
C PHE A 535 -0.36 -24.08 -0.95
N ASP A 536 -0.34 -25.35 -1.34
CA ASP A 536 -1.52 -26.24 -1.29
C ASP A 536 -2.04 -26.38 0.15
N ARG A 537 -1.13 -26.48 1.14
CA ARG A 537 -1.49 -26.47 2.56
C ARG A 537 -2.07 -25.13 3.03
N GLN A 538 -1.55 -23.99 2.56
CA GLN A 538 -2.11 -22.68 2.90
C GLN A 538 -3.53 -22.52 2.34
N GLU A 539 -3.74 -22.93 1.10
CA GLU A 539 -5.05 -22.92 0.47
C GLU A 539 -6.04 -23.82 1.21
N TYR A 540 -5.63 -25.05 1.56
CA TYR A 540 -6.44 -25.97 2.34
C TYR A 540 -6.81 -25.39 3.72
N ALA A 541 -5.83 -24.86 4.45
CA ALA A 541 -6.05 -24.26 5.77
C ALA A 541 -7.02 -23.08 5.71
N TYR A 542 -6.86 -22.19 4.72
CA TYR A 542 -7.78 -21.08 4.51
C TYR A 542 -9.21 -21.54 4.25
N ARG A 543 -9.40 -22.51 3.35
CA ARG A 543 -10.73 -23.07 3.04
C ARG A 543 -11.37 -23.71 4.27
N GLN A 544 -10.59 -24.45 5.06
CA GLN A 544 -11.07 -25.09 6.28
C GLN A 544 -11.52 -24.05 7.31
N ILE A 545 -10.70 -23.02 7.56
CA ILE A 545 -11.04 -21.92 8.49
C ILE A 545 -12.32 -21.22 8.04
N VAL A 546 -12.44 -20.84 6.77
CA VAL A 546 -13.65 -20.16 6.27
C VAL A 546 -14.89 -21.07 6.34
N THR A 547 -14.73 -22.38 6.13
CA THR A 547 -15.83 -23.35 6.23
C THR A 547 -16.30 -23.51 7.67
N ASP A 548 -15.37 -23.70 8.61
CA ASP A 548 -15.68 -23.82 10.03
C ASP A 548 -16.36 -22.54 10.55
N LEU A 549 -15.86 -21.37 10.19
CA LEU A 549 -16.44 -20.09 10.61
C LEU A 549 -17.87 -19.90 10.07
N LYS A 550 -18.18 -20.42 8.88
CA LYS A 550 -19.54 -20.40 8.33
C LYS A 550 -20.50 -21.32 9.08
N THR A 551 -19.99 -22.37 9.71
CA THR A 551 -20.74 -23.30 10.58
C THR A 551 -20.68 -22.91 12.07
N ASP A 552 -20.27 -21.66 12.36
CA ASP A 552 -20.19 -21.08 13.71
C ASP A 552 -19.14 -21.75 14.61
N SER A 553 -18.08 -22.29 14.00
CA SER A 553 -16.93 -22.90 14.68
C SER A 553 -15.64 -22.13 14.39
N ALA A 554 -14.81 -21.92 15.42
CA ALA A 554 -13.49 -21.31 15.29
C ALA A 554 -12.34 -22.32 15.51
N ALA A 555 -12.60 -23.63 15.46
CA ALA A 555 -11.63 -24.67 15.83
C ALA A 555 -10.35 -24.65 14.98
N SER A 556 -10.48 -24.62 13.65
CA SER A 556 -9.32 -24.54 12.75
C SER A 556 -8.55 -23.23 12.90
N LEU A 557 -9.26 -22.13 13.21
CA LEU A 557 -8.65 -20.82 13.44
C LEU A 557 -7.82 -20.81 14.74
N ALA A 558 -8.40 -21.32 15.84
CA ALA A 558 -7.71 -21.45 17.12
C ALA A 558 -6.45 -22.32 16.98
N THR A 559 -6.56 -23.44 16.24
CA THR A 559 -5.41 -24.31 15.93
C THR A 559 -4.32 -23.56 15.16
N MET A 560 -4.70 -22.76 14.16
CA MET A 560 -3.74 -21.94 13.39
C MET A 560 -3.03 -20.90 14.29
N LEU A 561 -3.76 -20.23 15.18
CA LEU A 561 -3.18 -19.26 16.12
C LEU A 561 -2.22 -19.93 17.10
N ALA A 562 -2.61 -21.07 17.69
CA ALA A 562 -1.77 -21.82 18.62
C ALA A 562 -0.47 -22.31 17.95
N ASN A 563 -0.56 -22.74 16.69
CA ASN A 563 0.60 -23.13 15.89
C ASN A 563 1.57 -21.97 15.60
N LYS A 564 1.09 -20.71 15.61
CA LYS A 564 1.95 -19.52 15.50
C LYS A 564 2.62 -19.17 16.82
N ASP A 565 1.91 -19.34 17.93
CA ASP A 565 2.45 -19.11 19.26
C ASP A 565 3.59 -20.09 19.59
N ALA A 566 3.42 -21.38 19.25
CA ALA A 566 4.46 -22.40 19.46
C ALA A 566 5.77 -22.07 18.73
N VAL A 567 5.69 -21.52 17.51
CA VAL A 567 6.87 -21.09 16.76
C VAL A 567 7.52 -19.88 17.40
N SER A 568 6.71 -18.92 17.88
CA SER A 568 7.20 -17.71 18.55
C SER A 568 7.87 -18.04 19.89
N ALA A 569 7.33 -19.00 20.64
CA ALA A 569 7.93 -19.49 21.88
C ALA A 569 9.24 -20.26 21.63
N ALA A 570 9.35 -21.02 20.53
CA ALA A 570 10.60 -21.67 20.14
C ALA A 570 11.67 -20.69 19.61
N THR A 571 11.30 -19.42 19.31
CA THR A 571 12.22 -18.35 18.88
C THR A 571 12.63 -17.38 19.98
N ALA A 572 11.91 -17.35 21.10
CA ALA A 572 12.13 -16.43 22.22
C ALA A 572 13.00 -17.10 23.28
#